data_AF-A9HNC8-F1
#
_entry.id   AF-A9HNC8-F1
#
_cell.length_a   1.000
_cell.length_b   1.000
_cell.length_c   1.000
_cell.angle_alpha   90.00
_cell.angle_beta   90.00
_cell.angle_gamma   90.00
#
_symmetry.space_group_name_H-M   'P 1'
#
loop_
_entity.id
_entity.type
_entity.pdbx_description
1 polymer ?
#
loop_
_entity_poly.entity_id
_entity_poly.type
_entity_poly.pdbx_seq_one_letter_code
_entity_poly.pdbx_strand_id
1 'polypeptide(L)'
;MSFVTDLADQSVVIPLQIMVFVTFLLFRSWRFALVWGLVTCGGSGLILMLKLWFEACGLPPDRVLYSPSGHTMAGTMVYGCLLAVLPVRRSILMGVTVAIACVLGLSRVVLGCHTVTEVIVGGVVGVAVVGVFYRLAGPPPGGGRTVLGVLAVVAGIVALFHGYHSTVEYHIQQFSRFDLGPLFCRSDVRGA
;
A
#
# COMPACT_ATOMS: atom_id res chain seq x y z
N MET A 1 11.46 1.61 -17.12
CA MET A 1 10.26 1.52 -16.27
C MET A 1 10.57 1.03 -14.84
N SER A 2 11.84 1.09 -14.39
CA SER A 2 12.24 0.73 -13.02
C SER A 2 11.72 1.73 -11.99
N PHE A 3 11.96 3.03 -12.21
CA PHE A 3 11.70 4.05 -11.19
C PHE A 3 10.25 4.11 -10.65
N VAL A 4 9.24 4.01 -11.51
CA VAL A 4 7.83 4.01 -11.08
C VAL A 4 7.48 2.76 -10.26
N THR A 5 8.11 1.64 -10.61
CA THR A 5 7.93 0.36 -9.92
C THR A 5 8.62 0.39 -8.56
N ASP A 6 9.82 0.98 -8.48
CA ASP A 6 10.62 1.14 -7.26
C ASP A 6 9.90 1.98 -6.22
N LEU A 7 9.17 3.02 -6.63
CA LEU A 7 8.36 3.84 -5.72
C LEU A 7 7.22 3.05 -5.07
N ALA A 8 6.64 2.08 -5.78
CA ALA A 8 5.63 1.22 -5.22
C ALA A 8 6.20 0.05 -4.42
N ASP A 9 7.53 -0.19 -4.48
CA ASP A 9 8.17 -1.32 -3.81
C ASP A 9 8.00 -1.22 -2.28
N GLN A 10 7.78 -2.37 -1.66
CA GLN A 10 7.57 -2.46 -0.21
C GLN A 10 8.80 -2.00 0.59
N SER A 11 9.99 -2.10 -0.01
CA SER A 11 11.25 -1.54 0.50
C SER A 11 11.17 -0.04 0.79
N VAL A 12 10.44 0.72 -0.03
CA VAL A 12 10.27 2.16 0.12
C VAL A 12 9.04 2.46 0.96
N VAL A 13 7.94 1.77 0.67
CA VAL A 13 6.63 2.07 1.27
C VAL A 13 6.59 1.77 2.77
N ILE A 14 7.17 0.65 3.23
CA ILE A 14 7.13 0.27 4.65
C ILE A 14 7.95 1.25 5.51
N PRO A 15 9.23 1.55 5.21
CA PRO A 15 9.97 2.56 5.97
C PRO A 15 9.29 3.92 5.95
N LEU A 16 8.69 4.29 4.81
CA LEU A 16 7.99 5.57 4.69
C LEU A 16 6.76 5.63 5.61
N GLN A 17 5.97 4.55 5.71
CA GLN A 17 4.85 4.47 6.65
C GLN A 17 5.28 4.68 8.09
N ILE A 18 6.39 4.04 8.51
CA ILE A 18 6.91 4.11 9.87
C ILE A 18 7.49 5.49 10.16
N MET A 19 8.33 6.02 9.26
CA MET A 19 8.99 7.31 9.49
C MET A 19 8.02 8.49 9.46
N VAL A 20 6.98 8.45 8.62
CA VAL A 20 5.91 9.46 8.64
C VAL A 20 5.11 9.38 9.94
N PHE A 21 4.80 8.18 10.43
CA PHE A 21 4.15 8.00 11.73
C PHE A 21 4.99 8.59 12.87
N VAL A 22 6.29 8.27 12.91
CA VAL A 22 7.25 8.82 13.89
C VAL A 22 7.31 10.35 13.77
N THR A 23 7.30 10.89 12.56
CA THR A 23 7.30 12.34 12.32
C THR A 23 6.07 13.00 12.95
N PHE A 24 4.88 12.43 12.77
CA PHE A 24 3.68 12.96 13.42
C PHE A 24 3.75 12.90 14.95
N LEU A 25 4.36 11.86 15.52
CA LEU A 25 4.58 11.76 16.96
C LEU A 25 5.58 12.83 17.46
N LEU A 26 6.72 12.99 16.78
CA LEU A 26 7.77 13.94 17.14
C LEU A 26 7.27 15.39 17.12
N PHE A 27 6.47 15.74 16.12
CA PHE A 27 5.85 17.07 16.01
C PHE A 27 4.51 17.18 16.77
N ARG A 28 4.21 16.25 17.68
CA ARG A 28 3.00 16.22 18.53
C ARG A 28 1.67 16.37 17.78
N SER A 29 1.65 15.93 16.53
CA SER A 29 0.43 15.91 15.69
C SER A 29 -0.36 14.63 15.95
N TRP A 30 -0.79 14.43 17.21
CA TRP A 30 -1.37 13.17 17.70
C TRP A 30 -2.55 12.67 16.88
N ARG A 31 -3.45 13.56 16.46
CA ARG A 31 -4.60 13.20 15.61
C ARG A 31 -4.14 12.59 14.28
N PHE A 32 -3.15 13.21 13.63
CA PHE A 32 -2.57 12.70 12.40
C PHE A 32 -1.85 11.39 12.61
N ALA A 33 -1.09 11.24 13.70
CA ALA A 33 -0.43 9.98 14.05
C ALA A 33 -1.44 8.84 14.24
N LEU A 34 -2.50 9.05 15.02
CA LEU A 34 -3.53 8.05 15.29
C LEU A 34 -4.28 7.65 14.01
N VAL A 35 -4.75 8.64 13.23
CA VAL A 35 -5.48 8.36 11.99
C VAL A 35 -4.56 7.68 10.98
N TRP A 36 -3.32 8.15 10.82
CA TRP A 36 -2.31 7.52 9.95
C TRP A 36 -2.09 6.07 10.34
N GLY A 37 -1.77 5.79 11.60
CA GLY A 37 -1.55 4.43 12.10
C GLY A 37 -2.78 3.53 11.91
N LEU A 38 -3.98 4.04 12.18
CA LEU A 38 -5.21 3.28 11.98
C LEU A 38 -5.41 2.92 10.50
N VAL A 39 -5.26 3.88 9.60
CA VAL A 39 -5.52 3.65 8.18
C VAL A 39 -4.43 2.82 7.51
N THR A 40 -3.16 2.96 7.90
CA THR A 40 -2.06 2.15 7.35
C THR A 40 -2.13 0.73 7.86
N CYS A 41 -2.35 0.51 9.17
CA CYS A 41 -2.55 -0.82 9.72
C CYS A 41 -3.82 -1.48 9.16
N GLY A 42 -4.92 -0.73 9.04
CA GLY A 42 -6.18 -1.22 8.48
C GLY A 42 -6.06 -1.60 7.00
N GLY A 43 -5.47 -0.73 6.17
CA GLY A 43 -5.28 -0.96 4.74
C GLY A 43 -4.31 -2.12 4.46
N SER A 44 -3.14 -2.11 5.09
CA SER A 44 -2.13 -3.18 4.97
C SER A 44 -2.62 -4.50 5.56
N GLY A 45 -3.35 -4.46 6.69
CA GLY A 45 -3.94 -5.65 7.30
C GLY A 45 -5.04 -6.25 6.42
N LEU A 46 -5.92 -5.42 5.84
CA LEU A 46 -6.96 -5.87 4.93
C LEU A 46 -6.36 -6.56 3.70
N ILE A 47 -5.38 -5.95 3.04
CA ILE A 47 -4.77 -6.57 1.84
C ILE A 47 -4.05 -7.86 2.20
N LEU A 48 -3.38 -7.92 3.36
CA LEU A 48 -2.73 -9.14 3.82
C LEU A 48 -3.77 -10.25 4.04
N MET A 49 -4.88 -9.94 4.71
CA MET A 49 -5.97 -10.90 4.92
C MET A 49 -6.55 -11.38 3.58
N LEU A 50 -6.76 -10.50 2.61
CA LEU A 50 -7.21 -10.90 1.27
C LEU A 50 -6.17 -11.80 0.58
N LYS A 51 -4.89 -11.44 0.60
CA LYS A 51 -3.82 -12.26 0.03
C LYS A 51 -3.82 -13.66 0.65
N LEU A 52 -3.83 -13.75 1.97
CA LEU A 52 -3.85 -15.02 2.69
C LEU A 52 -5.10 -15.83 2.37
N TRP A 53 -6.27 -15.21 2.30
CA TRP A 53 -7.52 -15.88 1.96
C TRP A 53 -7.52 -16.46 0.54
N PHE A 54 -7.04 -15.70 -0.44
CA PHE A 54 -7.00 -16.15 -1.83
C PHE A 54 -5.88 -17.17 -2.10
N GLU A 55 -4.74 -17.06 -1.40
CA GLU A 55 -3.62 -17.99 -1.56
C GLU A 55 -3.77 -19.28 -0.71
N ALA A 56 -4.55 -19.26 0.38
CA ALA A 56 -4.67 -20.37 1.33
C ALA A 56 -5.12 -21.70 0.70
N CYS A 57 -5.89 -21.67 -0.39
CA CYS A 57 -6.44 -22.89 -1.00
C CYS A 57 -5.91 -23.23 -2.40
N GLY A 58 -5.05 -22.38 -3.00
CA GLY A 58 -4.66 -22.52 -4.41
C GLY A 58 -5.84 -22.29 -5.38
N LEU A 59 -5.56 -21.78 -6.58
CA LEU A 59 -6.62 -21.35 -7.50
C LEU A 59 -7.34 -22.54 -8.18
N PRO A 60 -8.67 -22.52 -8.28
CA PRO A 60 -9.38 -23.20 -9.36
C PRO A 60 -9.11 -22.45 -10.70
N PRO A 61 -9.08 -23.17 -11.84
CA PRO A 61 -8.60 -22.65 -13.14
C PRO A 61 -9.47 -21.56 -13.80
N ASP A 62 -10.55 -21.11 -13.16
CA ASP A 62 -11.64 -20.34 -13.74
C ASP A 62 -11.79 -18.90 -13.19
N ARG A 63 -10.96 -18.45 -12.23
CA ARG A 63 -11.07 -17.09 -11.65
C ARG A 63 -10.12 -16.06 -12.26
N VAL A 64 -10.69 -14.92 -12.64
CA VAL A 64 -10.00 -13.73 -13.21
C VAL A 64 -9.21 -12.91 -12.17
N LEU A 65 -9.44 -13.17 -10.88
CA LEU A 65 -8.80 -12.48 -9.75
C LEU A 65 -8.01 -13.48 -8.91
N TYR A 66 -6.67 -13.40 -8.94
CA TYR A 66 -5.78 -14.27 -8.16
C TYR A 66 -5.48 -13.64 -6.80
N SER A 67 -4.98 -12.41 -6.77
CA SER A 67 -4.67 -11.70 -5.52
C SER A 67 -4.58 -10.18 -5.75
N PRO A 68 -5.27 -9.35 -4.95
CA PRO A 68 -5.27 -7.90 -5.16
C PRO A 68 -3.86 -7.31 -4.97
N SER A 69 -3.48 -6.35 -5.82
CA SER A 69 -2.11 -5.83 -5.82
C SER A 69 -1.82 -4.98 -4.57
N GLY A 70 -1.01 -5.53 -3.67
CA GLY A 70 -0.50 -4.82 -2.49
C GLY A 70 0.36 -3.61 -2.84
N HIS A 71 1.09 -3.67 -3.95
CA HIS A 71 1.92 -2.56 -4.45
C HIS A 71 1.06 -1.37 -4.90
N THR A 72 0.03 -1.63 -5.72
CA THR A 72 -0.90 -0.57 -6.15
C THR A 72 -1.64 0.02 -4.96
N MET A 73 -2.17 -0.81 -4.06
CA MET A 73 -2.88 -0.34 -2.88
C MET A 73 -1.98 0.51 -1.97
N ALA A 74 -0.83 -0.04 -1.55
CA ALA A 74 0.02 0.59 -0.55
C ALA A 74 0.65 1.89 -1.08
N GLY A 75 1.10 1.92 -2.34
CA GLY A 75 1.59 3.14 -2.98
C GLY A 75 0.50 4.21 -3.11
N THR A 76 -0.69 3.85 -3.57
CA THR A 76 -1.83 4.78 -3.68
C THR A 76 -2.21 5.37 -2.32
N MET A 77 -2.33 4.50 -1.32
CA MET A 77 -2.67 4.88 0.05
C MET A 77 -1.63 5.86 0.61
N VAL A 78 -0.34 5.51 0.56
CA VAL A 78 0.72 6.28 1.18
C VAL A 78 0.91 7.62 0.49
N TYR A 79 1.05 7.65 -0.84
CA TYR A 79 1.25 8.90 -1.57
C TYR A 79 0.01 9.80 -1.57
N GLY A 80 -1.18 9.23 -1.64
CA GLY A 80 -2.43 9.99 -1.51
C GLY A 80 -2.62 10.58 -0.12
N CYS A 81 -2.31 9.84 0.95
CA CYS A 81 -2.36 10.37 2.32
C CYS A 81 -1.30 11.45 2.57
N LEU A 82 -0.09 11.31 2.00
CA LEU A 82 0.92 12.37 2.03
C LEU A 82 0.43 13.65 1.34
N LEU A 83 -0.21 13.52 0.18
CA LEU A 83 -0.81 14.66 -0.51
C LEU A 83 -1.93 15.31 0.33
N ALA A 84 -2.69 14.52 1.09
CA ALA A 84 -3.74 15.02 1.99
C ALA A 84 -3.21 15.83 3.19
N VAL A 85 -1.92 15.72 3.52
CA VAL A 85 -1.27 16.56 4.54
C VAL A 85 -0.99 17.97 4.03
N LEU A 86 -0.96 18.16 2.70
CA LEU A 86 -0.76 19.47 2.07
C LEU A 86 -2.07 20.24 1.97
N PRO A 87 -2.03 21.59 1.92
CA PRO A 87 -3.23 22.42 1.79
C PRO A 87 -3.78 22.42 0.36
N VAL A 88 -4.21 21.26 -0.13
CA VAL A 88 -4.77 21.06 -1.46
C VAL A 88 -6.30 20.93 -1.43
N ARG A 89 -6.96 21.33 -2.51
CA ARG A 89 -8.42 21.16 -2.66
C ARG A 89 -8.76 19.68 -2.77
N ARG A 90 -9.89 19.26 -2.18
CA ARG A 90 -10.37 17.86 -2.22
C ARG A 90 -10.45 17.29 -3.64
N SER A 91 -10.92 18.07 -4.61
CA SER A 91 -11.01 17.61 -6.01
C SER A 91 -9.64 17.28 -6.60
N ILE A 92 -8.63 18.11 -6.32
CA ILE A 92 -7.24 17.89 -6.75
C ILE A 92 -6.67 16.67 -6.03
N LEU A 93 -6.87 16.57 -4.71
CA LEU A 93 -6.43 15.42 -3.92
C LEU A 93 -6.94 14.09 -4.52
N MET A 94 -8.26 13.98 -4.73
CA MET A 94 -8.86 12.75 -5.24
C MET A 94 -8.42 12.48 -6.69
N GLY A 95 -8.37 13.51 -7.55
CA GLY A 95 -7.93 13.37 -8.93
C GLY A 95 -6.49 12.88 -9.05
N VAL A 96 -5.57 13.47 -8.28
CA VAL A 96 -4.16 13.06 -8.24
C VAL A 96 -4.01 11.66 -7.63
N THR A 97 -4.77 11.34 -6.57
CA THR A 97 -4.74 9.98 -5.97
C THR A 97 -5.17 8.91 -6.97
N VAL A 98 -6.23 9.17 -7.76
CA VAL A 98 -6.65 8.25 -8.83
C VAL A 98 -5.58 8.15 -9.91
N ALA A 99 -4.95 9.26 -10.31
CA ALA A 99 -3.85 9.23 -11.26
C ALA A 99 -2.66 8.38 -10.76
N ILE A 100 -2.29 8.51 -9.47
CA ILE A 100 -1.27 7.67 -8.82
C ILE A 100 -1.67 6.20 -8.91
N ALA A 101 -2.91 5.85 -8.57
CA ALA A 101 -3.41 4.47 -8.64
C ALA A 101 -3.30 3.90 -10.07
N CYS A 102 -3.67 4.70 -11.08
CA CYS A 102 -3.56 4.30 -12.48
C CYS A 102 -2.09 4.09 -12.90
N VAL A 103 -1.18 4.99 -12.53
CA VAL A 103 0.23 4.90 -12.91
C VAL A 103 0.92 3.70 -12.25
N LEU A 104 0.75 3.54 -10.94
CA LEU A 104 1.32 2.41 -10.20
C LEU A 104 0.70 1.08 -10.62
N GLY A 105 -0.61 1.10 -10.89
CA GLY A 105 -1.34 -0.03 -11.40
C GLY A 105 -0.88 -0.49 -12.77
N LEU A 106 -0.80 0.44 -13.72
CA LEU A 106 -0.35 0.16 -15.09
C LEU A 106 1.09 -0.39 -15.10
N SER A 107 1.97 0.13 -14.25
CA SER A 107 3.32 -0.41 -14.05
C SER A 107 3.28 -1.92 -13.73
N ARG A 108 2.38 -2.36 -12.85
CA ARG A 108 2.26 -3.78 -12.46
C ARG A 108 1.64 -4.67 -13.54
N VAL A 109 0.72 -4.13 -14.34
CA VAL A 109 0.18 -4.84 -15.51
C VAL A 109 1.25 -5.00 -16.59
N VAL A 110 2.01 -3.95 -16.88
CA VAL A 110 3.08 -3.96 -17.90
C VAL A 110 4.21 -4.92 -17.52
N LEU A 111 4.50 -5.07 -16.22
CA LEU A 111 5.47 -6.06 -15.73
C LEU A 111 4.93 -7.50 -15.74
N GLY A 112 3.65 -7.71 -16.06
CA GLY A 112 3.01 -9.03 -16.05
C GLY A 112 2.83 -9.64 -14.66
N CYS A 113 3.00 -8.85 -13.59
CA CYS A 113 2.89 -9.35 -12.21
C CYS A 113 1.43 -9.51 -11.75
N HIS A 114 0.52 -8.72 -12.32
CA HIS A 114 -0.88 -8.66 -11.90
C HIS A 114 -1.82 -8.46 -13.08
N THR A 115 -3.05 -8.95 -12.94
CA THR A 115 -4.14 -8.66 -13.89
C THR A 115 -4.70 -7.25 -13.69
N VAL A 116 -5.36 -6.71 -14.72
CA VAL A 116 -6.02 -5.40 -14.65
C VAL A 116 -7.04 -5.35 -13.50
N THR A 117 -7.78 -6.43 -13.27
CA THR A 117 -8.79 -6.51 -12.21
C THR A 117 -8.14 -6.41 -10.81
N GLU A 118 -7.00 -7.04 -10.59
CA GLU A 118 -6.29 -7.01 -9.31
C GLU A 118 -5.76 -5.61 -8.98
N VAL A 119 -5.28 -4.93 -10.00
CA VAL A 119 -4.80 -3.55 -9.92
C VAL A 119 -5.96 -2.60 -9.62
N ILE A 120 -7.11 -2.77 -10.28
CA ILE A 120 -8.31 -1.97 -10.01
C ILE A 120 -8.76 -2.14 -8.55
N VAL A 121 -8.84 -3.39 -8.07
CA VAL A 121 -9.23 -3.67 -6.68
C VAL A 121 -8.25 -3.00 -5.71
N GLY A 122 -6.94 -3.17 -5.91
CA GLY A 122 -5.92 -2.53 -5.08
C GLY A 122 -6.00 -1.00 -5.10
N GLY A 123 -6.20 -0.41 -6.28
CA GLY A 123 -6.35 1.04 -6.46
C GLY A 123 -7.60 1.59 -5.77
N VAL A 124 -8.74 0.92 -5.89
CA VAL A 124 -10.00 1.31 -5.23
C VAL A 124 -9.84 1.30 -3.72
N VAL A 125 -9.24 0.25 -3.17
CA VAL A 125 -8.94 0.17 -1.73
C VAL A 125 -8.03 1.32 -1.31
N GLY A 126 -6.95 1.58 -2.05
CA GLY A 126 -6.04 2.69 -1.76
C GLY A 126 -6.72 4.06 -1.77
N VAL A 127 -7.52 4.36 -2.80
CA VAL A 127 -8.29 5.62 -2.90
C VAL A 127 -9.30 5.75 -1.76
N ALA A 128 -9.99 4.66 -1.40
CA ALA A 128 -10.93 4.66 -0.29
C ALA A 128 -10.23 5.00 1.03
N VAL A 129 -9.05 4.42 1.28
CA VAL A 129 -8.25 4.72 2.46
C VAL A 129 -7.85 6.19 2.51
N VAL A 130 -7.42 6.79 1.39
CA VAL A 130 -7.09 8.22 1.32
C VAL A 130 -8.31 9.09 1.64
N GLY A 131 -9.48 8.71 1.14
CA GLY A 131 -10.75 9.37 1.46
C GLY A 131 -11.05 9.33 2.96
N VAL A 132 -10.89 8.17 3.61
CA VAL A 132 -11.07 8.00 5.05
C VAL A 132 -10.06 8.83 5.84
N PHE A 133 -8.78 8.77 5.46
CA PHE A 133 -7.71 9.55 6.09
C PHE A 133 -8.02 11.05 6.02
N TYR A 134 -8.33 11.58 4.83
CA TYR A 134 -8.66 12.99 4.65
C TYR A 134 -9.84 13.45 5.52
N ARG A 135 -10.88 12.60 5.64
CA ARG A 135 -12.05 12.90 6.47
C ARG A 135 -11.74 12.89 7.97
N LEU A 136 -10.95 11.93 8.43
CA LEU A 136 -10.67 11.73 9.85
C LEU A 136 -9.53 12.64 10.35
N ALA A 137 -8.48 12.84 9.56
CA ALA A 137 -7.35 13.69 9.90
C ALA A 137 -7.76 15.16 10.01
N GLY A 138 -8.68 15.62 9.14
CA GLY A 138 -9.21 16.98 9.17
C GLY A 138 -8.28 17.98 8.44
N PRO A 139 -8.33 19.28 8.79
CA PRO A 139 -7.49 20.29 8.16
C PRO A 139 -6.00 19.97 8.31
N PRO A 140 -5.16 20.37 7.32
CA PRO A 140 -3.71 20.19 7.38
C PRO A 140 -3.12 20.59 8.73
N PRO A 141 -2.05 19.92 9.20
CA PRO A 141 -1.45 20.24 10.49
C PRO A 141 -1.03 21.72 10.50
N GLY A 142 -1.52 22.47 11.49
CA GLY A 142 -1.36 23.94 11.57
C GLY A 142 0.09 24.43 11.74
N GLY A 143 1.07 23.52 11.87
CA GLY A 143 2.49 23.85 11.98
C GLY A 143 3.26 23.42 10.74
N GLY A 144 3.85 24.38 10.01
CA GLY A 144 4.69 24.10 8.84
C GLY A 144 5.84 23.13 9.11
N ARG A 145 6.28 23.01 10.37
CA ARG A 145 7.31 22.04 10.81
C ARG A 145 6.91 20.58 10.58
N THR A 146 5.64 20.22 10.82
CA THR A 146 5.16 18.85 10.57
C THR A 146 5.23 18.53 9.09
N VAL A 147 4.75 19.44 8.24
CA VAL A 147 4.78 19.29 6.78
C VAL A 147 6.22 19.20 6.28
N LEU A 148 7.10 20.09 6.74
CA LEU A 148 8.52 20.08 6.41
C LEU A 148 9.20 18.78 6.84
N GLY A 149 8.91 18.29 8.04
CA GLY A 149 9.42 17.01 8.54
C GLY A 149 8.99 15.83 7.66
N VAL A 150 7.70 15.79 7.28
CA VAL A 150 7.18 14.76 6.39
C VAL A 150 7.86 14.84 5.02
N LEU A 151 7.99 16.03 4.44
CA LEU A 151 8.67 16.22 3.17
C LEU A 151 10.15 15.83 3.24
N ALA A 152 10.85 16.15 4.33
CA ALA A 152 12.24 15.77 4.56
C ALA A 152 12.40 14.25 4.67
N VAL A 153 11.49 13.56 5.37
CA VAL A 153 11.47 12.09 5.45
C VAL A 153 11.22 11.47 4.09
N VAL A 154 10.23 11.97 3.33
CA VAL A 154 9.92 11.47 1.98
C VAL A 154 11.14 11.65 1.07
N ALA A 155 11.76 12.82 1.07
CA ALA A 155 12.96 13.10 0.28
C ALA A 155 14.14 12.20 0.71
N GLY A 156 14.36 12.03 2.02
CA GLY A 156 15.42 11.18 2.55
C GLY A 156 15.25 9.71 2.18
N ILE A 157 14.04 9.15 2.33
CA ILE A 157 13.75 7.76 1.94
C ILE A 157 13.88 7.57 0.44
N VAL A 158 13.32 8.48 -0.37
CA VAL A 158 13.46 8.39 -1.84
C VAL A 158 14.91 8.48 -2.27
N ALA A 159 15.74 9.31 -1.63
CA ALA A 159 17.16 9.43 -1.93
C ALA A 159 17.97 8.20 -1.49
N LEU A 160 17.70 7.66 -0.30
CA LEU A 160 18.43 6.52 0.27
C LEU A 160 18.07 5.19 -0.40
N PHE A 161 16.82 5.01 -0.81
CA PHE A 161 16.32 3.76 -1.39
C PHE A 161 16.15 3.82 -2.92
N HIS A 162 16.65 4.88 -3.57
CA HIS A 162 16.68 4.96 -5.02
C HIS A 162 17.51 3.80 -5.61
N GLY A 163 16.86 2.83 -6.25
CA GLY A 163 17.51 1.69 -6.91
C GLY A 163 17.70 0.43 -6.06
N TYR A 164 17.10 0.36 -4.86
CA TYR A 164 17.10 -0.88 -4.05
C TYR A 164 15.82 -1.67 -4.28
N HIS A 165 15.92 -2.88 -4.85
CA HIS A 165 14.79 -3.80 -4.98
C HIS A 165 14.76 -4.76 -3.79
N SER A 166 13.63 -4.86 -3.07
CA SER A 166 13.52 -5.85 -1.98
C SER A 166 12.90 -7.17 -2.41
N THR A 167 13.43 -8.27 -1.86
CA THR A 167 12.91 -9.64 -1.94
C THR A 167 11.74 -9.91 -0.98
N VAL A 168 11.05 -8.88 -0.45
CA VAL A 168 9.98 -9.07 0.54
C VAL A 168 8.84 -9.92 -0.01
N GLU A 169 8.49 -9.76 -1.30
CA GLU A 169 7.45 -10.56 -1.94
C GLU A 169 7.82 -12.05 -2.04
N TYR A 170 9.11 -12.38 -2.17
CA TYR A 170 9.60 -13.77 -2.16
C TYR A 170 9.38 -14.42 -0.77
N HIS A 171 9.65 -13.70 0.31
CA HIS A 171 9.47 -14.21 1.67
C HIS A 171 7.98 -14.42 2.04
N ILE A 172 7.09 -13.53 1.59
CA ILE A 172 5.64 -13.66 1.83
C ILE A 172 5.10 -14.89 1.07
N GLN A 173 5.50 -15.09 -0.19
CA GLN A 173 5.07 -16.24 -0.99
C GLN A 173 5.57 -17.57 -0.41
N GLN A 174 6.80 -17.59 0.11
CA GLN A 174 7.38 -18.79 0.71
C GLN A 174 6.66 -19.18 2.02
N PHE A 175 6.38 -18.20 2.89
CA PHE A 175 5.65 -18.43 4.15
C PHE A 175 4.19 -18.86 3.91
N SER A 176 3.49 -18.19 2.98
CA SER A 176 2.10 -18.52 2.59
C SER A 176 1.97 -19.98 2.12
N ARG A 177 2.87 -20.44 1.24
CA ARG A 177 2.86 -21.82 0.72
C ARG A 177 3.27 -22.89 1.73
N PHE A 178 4.25 -22.61 2.58
CA PHE A 178 4.78 -23.63 3.50
C PHE A 178 3.98 -23.76 4.79
N ASP A 179 3.54 -22.65 5.39
CA ASP A 179 2.98 -22.68 6.75
C ASP A 179 1.45 -22.67 6.78
N LEU A 180 0.78 -22.02 5.81
CA LEU A 180 -0.69 -21.92 5.80
C LEU A 180 -1.37 -22.95 4.90
N GLY A 181 -0.72 -23.36 3.81
CA GLY A 181 -1.21 -24.41 2.90
C GLY A 181 -1.59 -25.73 3.61
N PRO A 182 -0.77 -26.27 4.51
CA PRO A 182 -1.07 -27.54 5.20
C PRO A 182 -2.18 -27.44 6.25
N LEU A 183 -2.49 -26.23 6.76
CA LEU A 183 -3.46 -26.02 7.84
C LEU A 183 -4.89 -25.77 7.34
N PHE A 184 -5.04 -25.11 6.19
CA PHE A 184 -6.35 -24.79 5.61
C PHE A 184 -6.75 -25.70 4.46
N CYS A 185 -5.79 -26.26 3.71
CA CYS A 185 -6.05 -27.27 2.70
C CYS A 185 -5.76 -28.66 3.26
N ARG A 186 -6.81 -29.35 3.72
CA ARG A 186 -6.76 -30.81 3.83
C ARG A 186 -6.45 -31.37 2.45
N SER A 187 -5.36 -32.11 2.36
CA SER A 187 -5.04 -32.96 1.22
C SER A 187 -6.20 -33.93 0.98
N ASP A 188 -7.07 -33.65 0.01
CA ASP A 188 -7.78 -34.71 -0.69
C ASP A 188 -6.79 -35.38 -1.65
N VAL A 189 -5.84 -36.09 -1.04
CA VAL A 189 -5.08 -37.16 -1.68
C VAL A 189 -5.59 -38.47 -1.08
N ARG A 190 -6.87 -38.78 -1.32
CA ARG A 190 -7.43 -40.14 -1.30
C ARG A 190 -8.65 -40.20 -2.23
N GLY A 191 -8.41 -40.63 -3.47
CA GLY A 191 -9.40 -41.40 -4.23
C GLY A 191 -9.90 -40.78 -5.53
N ALA A 192 -9.14 -40.97 -6.61
CA ALA A 192 -9.63 -41.45 -7.91
C ALA A 192 -8.44 -41.91 -8.75
#